data_AF-A0A1V5GVD4-F1
#
_entry.id   AF-A0A1V5GVD4-F1
#
_cell.length_a   1.000
_cell.length_b   1.000
_cell.length_c   1.000
_cell.angle_alpha   90.00
_cell.angle_beta   90.00
_cell.angle_gamma   90.00
#
_symmetry.space_group_name_H-M   'P 1'
#
loop_
_entity.id
_entity.type
_entity.pdbx_description
1 polymer ?
#
loop_
_entity_poly.entity_id
_entity_poly.type
_entity_poly.pdbx_seq_one_letter_code
_entity_poly.pdbx_strand_id
1 'polypeptide(L)' 'MQRWLADIPQGRLGQPDDVAGVVLFLCSDAAAYLTGQAINVDGGKVML' A
#
# COMPACT_ATOMS: atom_id res chain seq x y z
N MET A 1 9.76 16.25 -9.84
CA MET A 1 9.93 15.09 -8.93
C MET A 1 9.68 15.43 -7.45
N GLN A 2 10.21 16.54 -6.90
CA GLN A 2 10.10 16.86 -5.47
C GLN A 2 8.66 16.96 -4.91
N ARG A 3 7.69 17.42 -5.71
CA ARG A 3 6.29 17.60 -5.27
C ARG A 3 5.60 16.29 -4.86
N TRP A 4 6.06 15.14 -5.34
CA TRP A 4 5.41 13.86 -5.08
C TRP A 4 5.78 13.28 -3.72
N LEU A 5 6.99 13.58 -3.24
CA LEU A 5 7.49 13.12 -1.95
C LEU A 5 6.91 13.91 -0.78
N ALA A 6 6.54 15.18 -0.99
CA ALA A 6 6.02 16.06 0.05
C ALA A 6 4.72 15.52 0.69
N ASP A 7 3.89 14.82 -0.10
CA ASP A 7 2.60 14.30 0.34
C ASP A 7 2.66 12.81 0.73
N ILE A 8 3.85 12.20 0.77
CA ILE A 8 4.02 10.81 1.22
C ILE A 8 4.68 10.86 2.60
N PRO A 9 3.96 10.55 3.69
CA PRO A 9 4.51 10.56 5.04
C PRO A 9 5.79 9.73 5.22
N GLN A 10 5.92 8.61 4.51
CA GLN A 10 7.15 7.80 4.53
C GLN A 10 8.35 8.45 3.80
N GLY A 11 8.16 9.58 3.12
CA GLY A 11 9.24 10.37 2.52
C GLY A 11 9.96 9.72 1.34
N ARG A 12 9.42 8.63 0.78
CA ARG A 12 10.01 7.89 -0.34
C ARG A 12 8.94 7.38 -1.30
N LEU A 13 9.36 7.06 -2.52
CA LEU A 13 8.51 6.32 -3.46
C LEU A 13 8.41 4.85 -3.03
N GLY A 14 7.24 4.27 -3.28
CA GLY A 14 7.01 2.83 -3.14
C GLY A 14 7.89 2.04 -4.10
N GLN A 15 8.30 0.87 -3.65
CA GLN A 15 9.02 -0.15 -4.39
C GLN A 15 8.11 -1.35 -4.62
N PRO A 16 8.40 -2.24 -5.60
CA PRO A 16 7.62 -3.45 -5.82
C PRO A 16 7.44 -4.32 -4.55
N ASP A 17 8.46 -4.36 -3.70
CA ASP A 17 8.42 -5.13 -2.45
C ASP A 17 7.40 -4.58 -1.43
N ASP A 18 7.07 -3.28 -1.48
CA ASP A 18 6.09 -2.68 -0.58
C ASP A 18 4.67 -3.19 -0.83
N VAL A 19 4.34 -3.58 -2.07
CA VAL A 19 3.02 -4.15 -2.44
C VAL A 19 3.02 -5.67 -2.38
N ALA A 20 4.16 -6.32 -2.56
CA ALA A 20 4.26 -7.78 -2.60
C ALA A 20 3.70 -8.44 -1.33
N GLY A 21 3.99 -7.89 -0.15
CA GLY A 21 3.48 -8.41 1.12
C GLY A 21 1.96 -8.37 1.24
N VAL A 22 1.31 -7.26 0.82
CA VAL A 22 -0.14 -7.16 0.87
C VAL A 22 -0.81 -8.11 -0.12
N VAL A 23 -0.23 -8.26 -1.31
CA VAL A 23 -0.74 -9.20 -2.32
C VAL A 23 -0.63 -10.63 -1.81
N LEU A 24 0.50 -11.00 -1.22
CA LEU A 24 0.67 -12.33 -0.62
C LEU A 24 -0.36 -12.60 0.47
N PHE A 25 -0.62 -11.63 1.35
CA PHE A 25 -1.67 -11.74 2.36
C PHE A 25 -3.06 -11.94 1.72
N LEU A 26 -3.41 -11.11 0.73
CA LEU A 26 -4.71 -11.17 0.05
C LEU A 26 -4.92 -12.49 -0.71
N CYS A 27 -3.85 -13.10 -1.21
CA CYS A 27 -3.90 -14.40 -1.87
C CYS A 27 -3.84 -15.61 -0.89
N SER A 28 -3.68 -15.37 0.41
CA SER A 28 -3.58 -16.42 1.42
C SER A 28 -4.90 -16.72 2.12
N ASP A 29 -4.97 -17.86 2.80
CA ASP A 29 -6.12 -18.24 3.63
C ASP A 29 -6.41 -17.24 4.76
N ALA A 30 -5.42 -16.44 5.17
CA ALA A 30 -5.60 -15.42 6.19
C ALA A 30 -6.55 -14.29 5.75
N ALA A 31 -6.77 -14.12 4.45
CA ALA A 31 -7.70 -13.14 3.89
C ALA A 31 -9.05 -13.77 3.46
N ALA A 32 -9.37 -15.00 3.85
CA ALA A 32 -10.50 -15.76 3.30
C ALA A 32 -11.89 -15.08 3.42
N TYR A 33 -12.08 -14.16 4.37
CA TYR A 33 -13.34 -13.43 4.56
C TYR A 33 -13.29 -11.98 4.04
N LEU A 34 -12.19 -11.59 3.40
CA LEU A 34 -11.99 -10.24 2.87
C LEU A 34 -12.39 -10.20 1.39
N THR A 35 -13.46 -9.45 1.09
CA THR A 35 -13.95 -9.23 -0.27
C THR A 35 -14.49 -7.82 -0.44
N GLY A 36 -14.42 -7.29 -1.67
CA GLY A 36 -14.91 -5.95 -2.01
C GLY A 36 -14.15 -4.80 -1.36
N GLN A 37 -12.96 -5.03 -0.82
CA GLN A 37 -12.14 -4.00 -0.17
C GLN A 37 -11.03 -3.51 -1.09
N ALA A 38 -10.75 -2.20 -1.03
CA ALA A 38 -9.55 -1.60 -1.60
C ALA A 38 -8.55 -1.32 -0.48
N ILE A 39 -7.30 -1.76 -0.63
CA ILE A 39 -6.23 -1.51 0.34
C ILE A 39 -5.21 -0.57 -0.31
N ASN A 40 -5.04 0.61 0.28
CA ASN A 40 -4.03 1.56 -0.15
C ASN A 40 -2.65 1.14 0.37
N VAL A 41 -1.70 0.99 -0.53
CA VAL A 41 -0.27 0.79 -0.23
C VAL A 41 0.50 1.94 -0.85
N ASP A 42 0.51 3.08 -0.16
CA ASP A 42 0.90 4.38 -0.74
C ASP A 42 1.86 5.19 0.14
N GLY A 43 2.40 4.58 1.20
CA GLY A 43 3.27 5.26 2.15
C GLY A 43 2.56 6.33 2.99
N GLY A 44 1.23 6.30 3.07
CA GLY A 44 0.39 7.21 3.86
C GLY A 44 -0.21 8.39 3.08
N LYS A 45 -0.23 8.33 1.75
CA LYS A 45 -0.60 9.47 0.89
C LYS A 45 -2.09 9.82 0.90
N VAL A 46 -2.98 8.83 0.91
CA VAL A 46 -4.44 9.01 0.76
C VAL A 46 -5.13 9.22 2.11
N MET A 47 -4.46 8.95 3.23
CA MET A 47 -5.08 8.91 4.56
C MET A 47 -4.84 10.18 5.42
N LEU A 48 -4.41 11.28 4.79
CA LEU A 48 -4.29 12.62 5.38
C LEU A 48 -5.21 13.62 4.66
#